data_AF-A0A7V7XEA8-F1
#
_entry.id   AF-A0A7V7XEA8-F1
#
_cell.length_a   1.000
_cell.length_b   1.000
_cell.length_c   1.000
_cell.angle_alpha   90.00
_cell.angle_beta   90.00
_cell.angle_gamma   90.00
#
_symmetry.space_group_name_H-M   'P 1'
#
loop_
_entity.id
_entity.type
_entity.pdbx_description
1 polymer ?
#
loop_
_entity_poly.entity_id
_entity_poly.type
_entity_poly.pdbx_seq_one_letter_code
_entity_poly.pdbx_strand_id
1 'polypeptide(L)' 'MEFLKTGDIQIKAVAILCLGHIARIHRTIDWPLVKPLLISLLDDDKLSGSASDTLDDIAIFIADS' A
#
# COMPACT_ATOMS: atom_id res chain seq x y z
N MET A 1 -2.91 -4.25 9.37
CA MET A 1 -4.02 -3.97 8.43
C MET A 1 -5.30 -3.42 9.09
N GLU A 2 -5.41 -3.40 10.42
CA GLU A 2 -6.60 -2.91 11.12
C GLU A 2 -6.96 -1.44 10.79
N PHE A 3 -5.94 -0.59 10.60
CA PHE A 3 -6.11 0.83 10.24
C PHE A 3 -6.72 1.08 8.84
N LEU A 4 -6.61 0.11 7.93
CA LEU A 4 -7.21 0.19 6.59
C LEU A 4 -8.73 -0.05 6.61
N LYS A 5 -9.25 -0.57 7.73
CA LYS A 5 -10.66 -0.84 7.96
C LYS A 5 -11.39 0.30 8.67
N THR A 6 -10.68 1.33 9.12
CA THR A 6 -11.30 2.48 9.81
C THR A 6 -12.17 3.29 8.85
N GLY A 7 -13.08 4.11 9.35
CA GLY A 7 -13.82 5.06 8.50
C GLY A 7 -13.01 6.31 8.12
N ASP A 8 -11.81 6.50 8.71
CA ASP A 8 -11.01 7.71 8.54
C ASP A 8 -10.05 7.57 7.36
N ILE A 9 -10.30 8.38 6.34
CA ILE A 9 -9.53 8.37 5.11
C ILE A 9 -8.06 8.74 5.31
N GLN A 10 -7.75 9.63 6.26
CA GLN A 10 -6.38 10.08 6.51
C GLN A 10 -5.58 8.95 7.15
N ILE A 11 -6.19 8.22 8.09
CA ILE A 11 -5.58 7.04 8.71
C ILE A 11 -5.31 5.97 7.66
N LYS A 12 -6.25 5.74 6.73
CA LYS A 12 -6.03 4.80 5.61
C LYS A 12 -4.87 5.23 4.73
N ALA A 13 -4.83 6.49 4.31
CA ALA A 13 -3.77 7.02 3.45
C ALA A 13 -2.39 6.87 4.10
N VAL A 14 -2.26 7.19 5.39
CA VAL A 14 -1.02 6.99 6.15
C VAL A 14 -0.64 5.52 6.22
N ALA A 15 -1.61 4.63 6.46
CA ALA A 15 -1.35 3.20 6.50
C ALA A 15 -0.84 2.65 5.14
N ILE A 16 -1.41 3.12 4.02
CA ILE A 16 -0.95 2.78 2.67
C ILE A 16 0.49 3.25 2.46
N LEU A 17 0.79 4.53 2.79
CA LEU A 17 2.13 5.09 2.70
C LEU A 17 3.17 4.30 3.52
N CYS A 18 2.79 3.86 4.73
CA CYS A 18 3.65 3.02 5.56
C CYS A 18 3.98 1.68 4.89
N LEU A 19 3.08 1.08 4.11
CA LEU A 19 3.37 -0.14 3.36
C LEU A 19 4.44 0.10 2.29
N GLY A 20 4.36 1.23 1.57
CA GLY A 20 5.38 1.63 0.60
C GLY A 20 6.75 1.83 1.26
N HIS A 21 6.77 2.50 2.42
CA HIS A 21 8.00 2.63 3.21
C HIS A 21 8.57 1.30 3.69
N ILE A 22 7.74 0.35 4.09
CA ILE A 22 8.20 -0.98 4.47
C ILE A 22 8.88 -1.67 3.28
N ALA A 23 8.23 -1.65 2.12
CA ALA A 23 8.80 -2.22 0.90
C ALA A 23 10.11 -1.51 0.49
N ARG A 24 10.14 -0.18 0.50
CA ARG A 24 11.30 0.61 0.09
C ARG A 24 12.49 0.51 1.04
N ILE A 25 12.26 0.64 2.35
CA ILE A 25 13.33 0.72 3.36
C ILE A 25 13.78 -0.68 3.77
N HIS A 26 12.82 -1.57 4.03
CA HIS A 26 13.11 -2.90 4.57
C HIS A 26 13.20 -3.98 3.48
N ARG A 27 12.85 -3.67 2.22
CA ARG A 27 12.90 -4.61 1.09
C ARG A 27 12.20 -5.93 1.39
N THR A 28 11.12 -5.85 2.15
CA THR A 28 10.30 -6.99 2.51
C THR A 28 8.87 -6.54 2.62
N ILE A 29 7.94 -7.39 2.19
CA ILE A 29 6.52 -7.20 2.41
C ILE A 29 5.80 -8.54 2.22
N ASP A 30 4.71 -8.77 2.95
CA ASP A 30 3.82 -9.90 2.68
C ASP A 30 2.96 -9.58 1.45
N TRP A 31 3.54 -9.81 0.27
CA TRP A 31 2.94 -9.43 -1.00
C TRP A 31 1.60 -10.13 -1.28
N PRO A 32 1.45 -11.46 -1.05
CA PRO A 32 0.16 -12.12 -1.19
C PRO A 32 -0.95 -11.49 -0.34
N LEU A 33 -0.62 -10.96 0.84
CA LEU A 33 -1.56 -10.27 1.71
C LEU A 33 -1.84 -8.84 1.25
N VAL A 34 -0.81 -8.08 0.87
CA VAL A 34 -0.91 -6.64 0.59
C VAL A 34 -1.48 -6.33 -0.79
N LYS A 35 -1.09 -7.10 -1.82
CA LYS A 35 -1.50 -6.88 -3.21
C LYS A 35 -3.02 -6.75 -3.40
N PRO A 36 -3.87 -7.70 -2.95
CA PRO A 36 -5.32 -7.61 -3.18
C PRO A 36 -5.93 -6.38 -2.49
N LEU A 37 -5.38 -5.98 -1.34
CA LEU A 37 -5.85 -4.79 -0.64
C LEU A 37 -5.53 -3.52 -1.42
N LEU A 38 -4.30 -3.35 -1.92
CA LEU A 38 -3.94 -2.18 -2.72
C LEU A 38 -4.73 -2.10 -4.03
N ILE A 39 -4.92 -3.24 -4.71
CA ILE A 39 -5.76 -3.30 -5.92
C ILE A 39 -7.19 -2.86 -5.63
N SER A 40 -7.78 -3.31 -4.52
CA SER A 40 -9.15 -2.91 -4.14
C SER A 40 -9.33 -1.42 -3.85
N LEU A 41 -8.23 -0.69 -3.63
CA LEU A 41 -8.23 0.75 -3.33
C LEU A 41 -8.00 1.62 -4.57
N LEU A 42 -7.71 1.01 -5.73
CA LEU A 42 -7.53 1.74 -6.98
C LEU A 42 -8.84 2.36 -7.49
N ASP A 43 -9.99 1.80 -7.11
CA ASP A 43 -11.32 2.33 -7.43
C ASP A 43 -11.81 3.38 -6.42
N ASP A 44 -11.05 3.67 -5.35
CA ASP A 44 -11.39 4.69 -4.36
C ASP A 44 -10.83 6.05 -4.80
N ASP A 45 -11.71 6.98 -5.17
CA ASP A 45 -11.35 8.33 -5.64
C ASP A 45 -10.38 9.09 -4.73
N LYS A 46 -10.33 8.76 -3.44
CA LYS A 46 -9.48 9.44 -2.45
C LYS A 46 -8.18 8.69 -2.14
N LEU A 47 -8.12 7.39 -2.41
CA LEU A 47 -6.97 6.54 -2.05
C LEU A 47 -6.24 5.96 -3.26
N SER A 48 -6.82 6.03 -4.46
CA SER A 48 -6.28 5.45 -5.68
C SER A 48 -4.86 5.91 -5.99
N GLY A 49 -4.58 7.20 -5.82
CA GLY A 49 -3.23 7.76 -5.97
C GLY A 49 -2.23 7.11 -5.00
N SER A 50 -2.52 7.11 -3.70
CA SER A 50 -1.63 6.50 -2.69
C SER A 50 -1.46 4.99 -2.90
N ALA A 51 -2.53 4.30 -3.32
CA ALA A 51 -2.48 2.88 -3.63
C ALA A 51 -1.58 2.60 -4.85
N SER A 52 -1.70 3.41 -5.91
CA SER A 52 -0.84 3.34 -7.09
C SER A 52 0.62 3.56 -6.73
N ASP A 53 0.93 4.65 -6.02
CA ASP A 53 2.31 4.98 -5.62
C ASP A 53 2.94 3.84 -4.80
N THR A 54 2.16 3.22 -3.92
CA THR A 54 2.62 2.11 -3.08
C THR A 54 2.85 0.83 -3.89
N LEU A 55 2.01 0.55 -4.88
CA LEU A 55 2.21 -0.58 -5.80
C LEU A 55 3.50 -0.40 -6.60
N ASP A 56 3.78 0.84 -7.05
CA ASP A 56 5.01 1.18 -7.76
C ASP A 56 6.25 1.05 -6.85
N ASP A 57 6.18 1.53 -5.61
CA ASP A 57 7.24 1.32 -4.60
C ASP A 57 7.55 -0.17 -4.44
N ILE A 58 6.53 -1.01 -4.27
CA ILE A 58 6.72 -2.45 -4.11
C ILE A 58 7.33 -3.08 -5.36
N ALA A 59 6.85 -2.70 -6.54
CA ALA A 59 7.41 -3.18 -7.80
C ALA A 59 8.90 -2.82 -7.94
N ILE A 60 9.28 -1.58 -7.61
CA ILE A 60 10.66 -1.09 -7.73
C ILE A 60 11.59 -1.76 -6.70
N PHE A 61 11.15 -1.92 -5.45
CA PHE A 61 12.05 -2.33 -4.36
C PHE A 61 12.00 -3.81 -3.99
N ILE A 62 10.98 -4.56 -4.45
CA ILE A 62 10.81 -5.99 -4.16
C ILE A 62 10.91 -6.87 -5.41
N ALA A 63 10.47 -6.41 -6.60
CA ALA A 63 10.38 -7.29 -7.78
C ALA A 63 11.73 -7.76 -8.37
N ASP A 64 12.85 -7.21 -7.88
CA ASP A 64 14.22 -7.63 -8.23
C ASP A 64 14.84 -8.64 -7.23
N SER A 65 14.04 -9.32 -6.40
CA SER A 65 14.52 -10.28 -5.38
C SER A 65 14.16 -11.74 -5.67
#